data_AF-A0A6G0W9L9-F1
#
_entry.id   AF-A0A6G0W9L9-F1
#
_cell.length_a   1.000
_cell.length_b   1.000
_cell.length_c   1.000
_cell.angle_alpha   90.00
_cell.angle_beta   90.00
_cell.angle_gamma   90.00
#
_symmetry.space_group_name_H-M   'P 1'
#
loop_
_entity.id
_entity.type
_entity.pdbx_description
1 polymer ?
#
loop_
_entity_poly.entity_id
_entity_poly.type
_entity_poly.pdbx_seq_one_letter_code
_entity_poly.pdbx_strand_id
1 'polypeptide(L)'
;MASEILMDGHYSESAHLFTFGVLLSELDTEVLPYSDMRASNGGRFTNLHLKQDVTAKRLMPTFSEGYPPWSYNLGKVCHSIDPAKPPTAMQAAGKHAPF
;
A
#
# COMPACT_ATOMS: atom_id res chain seq x y z
N MET A 1 11.64 -5.28 4.22
CA MET A 1 11.84 -4.30 5.33
C MET A 1 10.52 -3.59 5.51
N ALA A 2 9.85 -3.81 6.64
CA ALA A 2 8.57 -3.18 6.93
C ALA A 2 8.77 -1.65 6.99
N SER A 3 7.76 -0.90 6.57
CA SER A 3 7.82 0.54 6.28
C SER A 3 8.04 1.45 7.50
N GLU A 4 8.44 0.90 8.64
CA GLU A 4 8.75 1.61 9.89
C GLU A 4 9.78 2.74 9.72
N ILE A 5 10.60 2.69 8.67
CA ILE A 5 11.65 3.68 8.39
C ILE A 5 11.12 4.86 7.52
N LEU A 6 9.89 4.83 7.03
CA LEU A 6 9.34 5.84 6.11
C LEU A 6 8.36 6.85 6.73
N MET A 7 7.92 6.65 7.98
CA MET A 7 7.05 7.55 8.72
C MET A 7 7.66 7.91 10.07
N ASP A 8 8.69 8.75 10.06
CA ASP A 8 9.13 9.63 11.17
C ASP A 8 9.21 9.01 12.59
N GLY A 9 9.53 7.71 12.69
CA GLY A 9 9.78 7.03 13.97
C GLY A 9 8.54 6.69 14.81
N HIS A 10 7.32 6.98 14.34
CA HIS A 10 6.09 6.64 15.06
C HIS A 10 5.45 5.38 14.49
N TYR A 11 5.88 4.23 15.02
CA TYR A 11 5.24 2.93 14.82
C TYR A 11 3.75 3.02 15.21
N SER A 12 2.85 2.87 14.23
CA SER A 12 1.40 3.02 14.45
C SER A 12 0.61 1.92 13.73
N GLU A 13 -0.61 1.64 14.18
CA GLU A 13 -1.52 0.67 13.54
C GLU A 13 -1.73 0.99 12.05
N SER A 14 -1.68 2.27 11.68
CA SER A 14 -1.76 2.72 10.30
C SER A 14 -0.59 2.24 9.42
N ALA A 15 0.63 2.12 9.98
CA ALA A 15 1.79 1.64 9.25
C ALA A 15 1.70 0.12 8.98
N HIS A 16 1.12 -0.65 9.89
CA HIS A 16 0.84 -2.07 9.67
C HIS A 16 -0.16 -2.28 8.54
N LEU A 17 -1.27 -1.53 8.57
CA LEU A 17 -2.28 -1.63 7.52
C LEU A 17 -1.74 -1.16 6.17
N PHE A 18 -0.95 -0.09 6.13
CA PHE A 18 -0.30 0.36 4.89
C PHE A 18 0.62 -0.73 4.33
N THR A 19 1.49 -1.33 5.17
CA THR A 19 2.39 -2.41 4.75
C THR A 19 1.62 -3.65 4.32
N PHE A 20 0.49 -3.95 4.97
CA PHE A 20 -0.40 -5.04 4.56
C PHE A 20 -0.99 -4.80 3.16
N GLY A 21 -1.39 -3.57 2.83
CA GLY A 21 -1.81 -3.22 1.47
C GLY A 21 -0.73 -3.47 0.42
N VAL A 22 0.52 -3.12 0.73
CA VAL A 22 1.68 -3.43 -0.13
C VAL A 22 1.85 -4.94 -0.31
N LEU A 23 1.76 -5.73 0.77
CA LEU A 23 1.88 -7.18 0.69
C LEU A 23 0.76 -7.82 -0.13
N LEU A 24 -0.48 -7.31 -0.05
CA LEU A 24 -1.58 -7.79 -0.90
C LEU A 24 -1.29 -7.57 -2.39
N SER A 25 -0.66 -6.45 -2.75
CA SER A 25 -0.26 -6.19 -4.13
C SER A 25 0.87 -7.09 -4.62
N GLU A 26 1.84 -7.40 -3.75
CA GLU A 26 2.94 -8.32 -4.05
C GLU A 26 2.42 -9.77 -4.18
N LEU A 27 1.45 -10.16 -3.35
CA LEU A 27 0.80 -11.47 -3.43
C LEU A 27 -0.04 -11.63 -4.70
N ASP A 28 -0.68 -10.56 -5.16
CA ASP A 28 -1.44 -10.52 -6.41
C ASP A 28 -0.51 -10.64 -7.63
N THR A 29 0.47 -9.76 -7.71
CA THR A 29 1.27 -9.56 -8.92
C THR A 29 2.50 -10.46 -8.99
N GLU A 30 2.89 -11.09 -7.87
CA GLU A 30 4.14 -11.85 -7.69
C GLU A 30 5.40 -11.05 -8.07
N VAL A 31 5.33 -9.71 -8.08
CA VAL A 31 6.48 -8.83 -8.32
C VAL A 31 6.80 -7.97 -7.12
N LEU A 32 8.05 -7.51 -7.05
CA LEU A 32 8.49 -6.61 -5.99
C LEU A 32 7.65 -5.33 -5.99
N PRO A 33 7.27 -4.80 -4.80
CA PRO A 33 6.49 -3.58 -4.68
C PRO A 33 7.03 -2.44 -5.53
N TYR A 34 6.16 -1.81 -6.32
CA TYR A 34 6.43 -0.64 -7.17
C TYR A 34 7.47 -0.87 -8.31
N SER A 35 7.95 -2.10 -8.52
CA SER A 35 9.03 -2.38 -9.48
C SER A 35 8.60 -2.21 -10.95
N ASP A 36 7.31 -2.37 -11.20
CA ASP A 36 6.63 -2.21 -12.47
C ASP A 36 6.31 -0.74 -12.82
N MET A 37 6.32 0.15 -11.82
CA MET A 37 5.96 1.56 -12.03
C MET A 37 7.01 2.38 -12.77
N ARG A 38 6.53 3.37 -13.51
CA ARG A 38 7.35 4.33 -14.25
C ARG A 38 6.91 5.75 -13.96
N ALA A 39 7.88 6.67 -13.92
CA ALA A 39 7.62 8.09 -13.83
C ALA A 39 7.03 8.62 -15.16
N SER A 40 6.54 9.86 -15.17
CA SER A 40 5.92 10.50 -16.35
C SER A 40 6.84 10.56 -17.58
N ASN A 41 8.16 10.52 -17.37
CA ASN A 41 9.16 10.47 -18.44
C ASN A 41 9.46 9.03 -18.94
N GLY A 42 8.72 8.02 -18.48
CA GLY A 42 8.94 6.60 -18.81
C GLY A 42 10.11 5.93 -18.08
N GLY A 43 10.87 6.69 -17.28
CA GLY A 43 11.97 6.17 -16.48
C GLY A 43 11.51 5.42 -15.23
N ARG A 44 12.42 4.65 -14.63
CA ARG A 44 12.20 4.07 -13.30
C ARG A 44 12.24 5.16 -12.23
N PHE A 45 11.45 5.00 -11.17
CA PHE A 45 11.60 5.85 -9.99
C PHE A 45 12.99 5.67 -9.38
N THR A 46 13.61 6.76 -8.97
CA THR A 46 14.78 6.70 -8.09
C THR A 46 14.31 6.27 -6.70
N ASN A 47 15.18 5.63 -5.90
CA ASN A 47 14.84 5.25 -4.53
C ASN A 47 14.37 6.45 -3.68
N LEU A 48 14.92 7.64 -3.93
CA LEU A 48 14.52 8.86 -3.22
C LEU A 48 13.10 9.31 -3.63
N HIS A 49 12.82 9.42 -4.93
CA HIS A 49 11.50 9.83 -5.41
C HIS A 49 10.42 8.81 -5.04
N LEU A 50 10.72 7.52 -5.16
CA LEU A 50 9.79 6.46 -4.76
C LEU A 50 9.41 6.62 -3.28
N LYS A 51 10.41 6.78 -2.40
CA LYS A 51 10.16 7.00 -0.97
C LYS A 51 9.33 8.25 -0.71
N GLN A 52 9.66 9.38 -1.36
CA GLN A 52 8.91 10.63 -1.20
C GLN A 52 7.45 10.48 -1.61
N ASP A 53 7.17 9.85 -2.75
CA ASP A 53 5.82 9.68 -3.25
C ASP A 53 5.01 8.63 -2.49
N VAL A 54 5.67 7.56 -2.02
CA VAL A 54 5.06 6.56 -1.12
C VAL A 54 4.70 7.18 0.22
N THR A 55 5.62 7.91 0.86
CA THR A 55 5.36 8.60 2.14
C THR A 55 4.27 9.67 1.99
N ALA A 56 4.24 10.37 0.85
CA ALA A 56 3.20 11.34 0.54
C ALA A 56 1.88 10.72 0.04
N LYS A 57 1.78 9.38 -0.02
CA LYS A 57 0.61 8.62 -0.49
C LYS A 57 0.16 8.98 -1.90
N ARG A 58 1.09 9.41 -2.74
CA ARG A 58 0.86 9.68 -4.17
C ARG A 58 1.03 8.45 -5.05
N LEU A 59 1.66 7.40 -4.52
CA LEU A 59 1.80 6.11 -5.19
C LEU A 59 1.10 5.02 -4.40
N MET A 60 0.31 4.22 -5.12
CA MET A 60 -0.30 2.98 -4.65
C MET A 60 0.18 1.85 -5.56
N PRO A 61 0.69 0.73 -5.01
CA PRO A 61 1.19 -0.39 -5.80
C PRO A 61 0.12 -0.98 -6.72
N THR A 62 0.58 -1.56 -7.82
CA THR A 62 -0.28 -2.11 -8.86
C THR A 62 -0.94 -3.39 -8.38
N PHE A 63 -2.18 -3.61 -8.83
CA PHE A 63 -2.91 -4.87 -8.71
C PHE A 63 -3.22 -5.38 -10.12
N SER A 64 -3.19 -6.70 -10.31
CA SER A 64 -3.47 -7.36 -11.57
C SER A 64 -4.95 -7.25 -11.94
N GLU A 65 -5.22 -7.23 -13.24
CA GLU A 65 -6.58 -7.36 -13.74
C GLU A 65 -7.12 -8.76 -13.42
N GLY A 66 -8.23 -8.85 -12.68
CA GLY A 66 -8.85 -10.12 -12.29
C GLY A 66 -8.53 -10.61 -10.86
N TYR A 67 -7.74 -9.87 -10.08
CA TYR A 67 -7.55 -10.17 -8.66
C TYR A 67 -8.88 -10.06 -7.89
N PRO A 68 -9.16 -10.92 -6.89
CA PRO A 68 -10.46 -10.93 -6.22
C PRO A 68 -10.87 -9.54 -5.71
N PRO A 69 -12.08 -9.04 -6.06
CA PRO A 69 -12.49 -7.67 -5.74
C PRO A 69 -12.40 -7.34 -4.25
N TRP A 70 -12.65 -8.32 -3.39
CA TRP A 70 -12.58 -8.22 -1.95
C TRP A 70 -11.16 -7.83 -1.48
N SER A 71 -10.13 -8.45 -2.06
CA SER A 71 -8.72 -8.25 -1.70
C SER A 71 -8.18 -6.95 -2.29
N TYR A 72 -8.56 -6.63 -3.54
CA TYR A 72 -8.26 -5.32 -4.15
C TYR A 72 -8.83 -4.16 -3.33
N ASN A 73 -10.09 -4.26 -2.89
CA ASN A 73 -10.72 -3.23 -2.07
C ASN A 73 -10.07 -3.10 -0.69
N LEU A 74 -9.70 -4.22 -0.07
CA LEU A 74 -8.95 -4.21 1.18
C LEU A 74 -7.59 -3.51 1.01
N GLY A 75 -6.84 -3.84 -0.04
CA GLY A 75 -5.59 -3.17 -0.41
C GLY A 75 -5.76 -1.66 -0.57
N LYS A 76 -6.81 -1.22 -1.29
CA LYS A 76 -7.14 0.21 -1.43
C LYS A 76 -7.40 0.91 -0.09
N VAL A 77 -8.16 0.29 0.81
CA VAL A 77 -8.43 0.84 2.14
C VAL A 77 -7.14 0.98 2.92
N CYS A 78 -6.29 -0.04 2.90
CA CYS A 78 -4.96 -0.04 3.50
C CYS A 78 -4.06 1.10 3.00
N HIS A 79 -4.14 1.45 1.71
CA HIS A 79 -3.37 2.55 1.14
C HIS A 79 -3.96 3.95 1.39
N SER A 80 -5.28 4.04 1.58
CA SER A 80 -6.00 5.32 1.70
C SER A 80 -6.25 5.76 3.15
N ILE A 81 -5.44 5.27 4.10
CA ILE A 81 -5.65 5.53 5.53
C ILE A 81 -5.41 7.00 5.86
N ASP A 82 -6.35 7.63 6.55
CA ASP A 82 -6.14 8.92 7.20
C ASP A 82 -5.28 8.72 8.47
N PRO A 83 -4.07 9.29 8.57
CA PRO A 83 -3.25 9.21 9.78
C PRO A 83 -3.93 9.80 11.02
N ALA A 84 -4.84 10.77 10.86
CA ALA A 84 -5.55 11.38 11.97
C ALA A 84 -6.65 10.48 12.53
N LYS A 85 -7.13 9.50 11.74
CA LYS A 85 -8.20 8.58 12.12
C LYS A 85 -8.03 7.22 11.44
N PRO A 86 -6.98 6.45 11.79
CA PRO A 86 -6.76 5.17 11.16
C PRO A 86 -7.88 4.20 11.53
N PRO A 87 -8.38 3.39 10.56
CA PRO A 87 -9.29 2.32 10.88
C PRO A 87 -8.53 1.25 11.66
N THR A 88 -9.23 0.50 12.52
CA THR A 88 -8.66 -0.71 13.09
C THR A 88 -8.56 -1.80 12.03
N ALA A 89 -7.70 -2.80 12.26
CA ALA A 89 -7.62 -3.96 11.36
C ALA A 89 -8.99 -4.63 11.13
N MET A 90 -9.80 -4.72 12.18
CA MET A 90 -11.14 -5.28 12.11
C MET A 90 -12.09 -4.43 11.26
N GLN A 91 -11.97 -3.10 11.31
CA GLN A 91 -12.77 -2.19 10.48
C GLN A 91 -12.37 -2.26 9.00
N ALA A 92 -11.08 -2.43 8.71
CA ALA A 92 -10.58 -2.62 7.36
C ALA A 92 -11.06 -3.97 6.78
N ALA A 93 -10.91 -5.06 7.54
CA ALA A 93 -11.30 -6.40 7.11
C ALA A 93 -12.82 -6.56 6.98
N GLY A 94 -13.61 -6.14 7.98
CA GLY A 94 -15.05 -6.42 8.03
C GLY A 94 -15.88 -5.77 6.93
N LYS A 95 -15.34 -4.80 6.18
CA LYS A 95 -16.02 -4.18 5.03
C LYS A 95 -15.75 -4.89 3.71
N HIS A 96 -14.70 -5.71 3.65
CA HIS A 96 -14.11 -6.17 2.40
C HIS A 96 -13.68 -7.63 2.40
N ALA A 97 -13.76 -8.35 3.52
CA ALA A 97 -13.51 -9.79 3.57
C ALA A 97 -14.82 -10.56 3.34
N PRO A 98 -14.81 -11.70 2.65
CA PRO A 98 -16.01 -12.50 2.35
C PRO A 98 -16.52 -13.34 3.54
N PHE A 99 -16.13 -13.03 4.78
CA PHE A 99 -16.49 -13.79 5.98
C PHE A 99 -17.59 -13.09 6.78
#